data_AF-A0A0G1MCR4-F1
#
_entry.id   AF-A0A0G1MCR4-F1
#
_cell.length_a   1.000
_cell.length_b   1.000
_cell.length_c   1.000
_cell.angle_alpha   90.00
_cell.angle_beta   90.00
_cell.angle_gamma   90.00
#
_symmetry.space_group_name_H-M   'P 1'
#
loop_
_entity.id
_entity.type
_entity.pdbx_description
1 polymer ?
#
loop_
_entity_poly.entity_id
_entity_poly.type
_entity_poly.pdbx_seq_one_letter_code
_entity_poly.pdbx_strand_id
1 'polypeptide(L)'
;MRLCIILYNIVIIHMKGGKEVQHYDKFVGKEILSDEESKLRFGDQWKESGEKIKNVHEALAELYEKAGEPKKDLELEKSDRDREIIELVANATDRFLEELGRNKKVSVPLDHIHYLKEGGVKEYTHGRLGVGSHASVLGEILVDRRNDLETAITTFHELWHAKVYTALQTTIKGKFKAYREGFSIYSREGDKRWYYYLDEALAGYMTKRFFNEVLERDESFKKEIQESKKPIDTTRLRELADFSRWVHELWERNRDQFKSKDEIVKLFLDGQVNGRILPIARLVEKTYGKEKFRQFGVGF
;
A
#
# COMPACT_ATOMS: atom_id res chain seq x y z
N MET A 1 -9.99 28.36 -4.34
CA MET A 1 -8.77 28.83 -3.66
C MET A 1 -7.97 27.60 -3.27
N ARG A 2 -6.69 27.52 -3.70
CA ARG A 2 -5.61 26.58 -3.30
C ARG A 2 -5.88 25.08 -3.60
N LEU A 3 -5.38 24.50 -4.69
CA LEU A 3 -4.01 23.99 -4.87
C LEU A 3 -3.57 23.08 -3.71
N CYS A 4 -3.73 21.77 -3.86
CA CYS A 4 -3.06 20.77 -3.04
C CYS A 4 -2.34 19.80 -3.98
N ILE A 5 -1.04 20.03 -4.16
CA ILE A 5 -0.11 19.13 -4.84
C ILE A 5 0.65 18.44 -3.72
N ILE A 6 0.47 17.13 -3.54
CA ILE A 6 1.30 16.33 -2.63
C ILE A 6 1.81 15.12 -3.40
N LEU A 7 3.11 15.15 -3.62
CA LEU A 7 3.85 14.19 -4.41
C LEU A 7 4.31 13.03 -3.55
N TYR A 8 4.07 11.84 -4.04
CA TYR A 8 4.76 10.66 -3.58
C TYR A 8 5.80 10.23 -4.60
N ASN A 9 6.84 9.55 -4.12
CA ASN A 9 7.89 8.96 -4.94
C ASN A 9 7.30 7.86 -5.83
N ILE A 10 6.68 8.26 -6.95
CA ILE A 10 6.28 7.34 -7.99
C ILE A 10 7.54 7.06 -8.80
N VAL A 11 8.08 5.85 -8.69
CA VAL A 11 8.97 5.35 -9.73
C VAL A 11 8.08 5.02 -10.91
N ILE A 12 8.04 5.92 -11.90
CA ILE A 12 7.32 5.66 -13.14
C ILE A 12 8.27 4.87 -14.03
N ILE A 13 7.96 3.58 -14.19
CA ILE A 13 8.70 2.71 -15.09
C ILE A 13 8.10 2.87 -16.48
N HIS A 14 8.82 3.59 -17.35
CA HIS A 14 8.50 3.74 -18.76
C HIS A 14 9.54 2.98 -19.61
N MET A 15 9.10 2.42 -20.74
CA MET A 15 10.01 1.76 -21.68
C MET A 15 10.19 2.67 -22.89
N LYS A 16 11.39 3.24 -23.07
CA LYS A 16 11.78 3.95 -24.29
C LYS A 16 12.68 3.03 -25.11
N GLY A 17 12.17 2.53 -26.24
CA GLY A 17 12.95 1.66 -27.15
C GLY A 17 13.37 0.31 -26.56
N GLY A 18 12.51 -0.35 -25.77
CA GLY A 18 12.81 -1.67 -25.21
C GLY A 18 13.77 -1.68 -24.02
N LYS A 19 14.15 -0.51 -23.49
CA LYS A 19 14.93 -0.37 -22.25
C LYS A 19 14.09 0.23 -21.14
N GLU A 20 14.25 -0.29 -19.93
CA GLU A 20 13.64 0.24 -18.71
C GLU A 20 14.25 1.62 -18.42
N VAL A 21 13.41 2.65 -18.41
CA VAL A 21 13.79 3.99 -18.00
C VAL A 21 13.05 4.29 -16.70
N GLN A 22 13.82 4.44 -15.62
CA GLN A 22 13.30 4.83 -14.32
C GLN A 22 13.34 6.35 -14.23
N HIS A 23 12.16 6.97 -14.15
CA HIS A 23 12.04 8.40 -13.89
C HIS A 23 11.91 8.63 -12.37
N TYR A 24 12.78 9.49 -11.83
CA TYR A 24 12.75 9.94 -10.45
C TYR A 24 12.42 11.43 -10.44
N ASP A 25 11.15 11.79 -10.65
CA ASP A 25 10.79 13.21 -10.65
C ASP A 25 10.41 13.71 -9.25
N LYS A 26 11.19 14.68 -8.77
CA LYS A 26 10.73 15.68 -7.79
C LYS A 26 9.97 16.75 -8.58
N PHE A 27 8.65 16.71 -8.56
CA PHE A 27 7.89 17.83 -9.12
C PHE A 27 7.77 18.94 -8.05
N VAL A 28 8.24 20.14 -8.35
CA VAL A 28 7.80 21.37 -7.69
C VAL A 28 7.06 22.14 -8.77
N GLY A 29 5.88 22.67 -8.45
CA GLY A 29 4.96 23.19 -9.45
C GLY A 29 5.53 24.30 -10.34
N LYS A 30 4.99 24.35 -11.57
CA LYS A 30 5.06 25.41 -12.59
C LYS A 30 6.42 25.71 -13.21
N GLU A 31 6.65 25.18 -14.40
CA GLU A 31 6.40 25.87 -15.68
C GLU A 31 6.33 24.80 -16.78
N ILE A 32 5.35 24.91 -17.67
CA ILE A 32 5.42 24.24 -18.97
C ILE A 32 6.54 24.97 -19.70
N LEU A 33 7.76 24.44 -19.62
CA LEU A 33 8.82 24.88 -20.52
C LEU A 33 8.48 24.37 -21.91
N SER A 34 8.16 25.32 -22.77
CA SER A 34 8.03 25.17 -24.21
C SER A 34 9.32 24.66 -24.82
N ASP A 35 9.14 23.68 -25.70
CA ASP A 35 9.89 23.43 -26.93
C ASP A 35 11.36 22.95 -26.94
N GLU A 36 11.51 21.92 -27.78
CA GLU A 36 12.59 21.68 -28.76
C GLU A 36 13.73 20.67 -28.54
N GLU A 37 13.95 20.04 -27.38
CA GLU A 37 15.03 19.04 -27.25
C GLU A 37 14.58 17.57 -27.10
N SER A 38 13.77 17.07 -28.04
CA SER A 38 13.53 15.61 -28.11
C SER A 38 13.62 14.97 -29.49
N LYS A 39 14.13 15.69 -30.50
CA LYS A 39 14.45 15.11 -31.80
C LYS A 39 15.85 14.50 -31.81
N LEU A 40 15.99 13.21 -31.47
CA LEU A 40 17.01 12.36 -32.10
C LEU A 40 16.75 10.85 -31.90
N ARG A 41 16.21 10.27 -32.99
CA ARG A 41 16.49 8.97 -33.63
C ARG A 41 16.59 7.69 -32.79
N PHE A 42 15.62 6.81 -32.99
CA PHE A 42 15.63 5.50 -33.69
C PHE A 42 14.33 4.78 -33.25
N GLY A 43 13.54 4.11 -34.07
CA GLY A 43 13.55 3.74 -35.48
C GLY A 43 12.38 2.76 -35.62
N ASP A 44 11.58 2.99 -36.64
CA ASP A 44 10.36 2.28 -37.06
C ASP A 44 10.31 0.76 -36.79
N GLN A 45 9.61 0.32 -35.75
CA GLN A 45 8.95 -1.02 -35.67
C GLN A 45 7.90 -1.07 -34.54
N TRP A 46 6.88 -0.21 -34.58
CA TRP A 46 5.63 -0.43 -33.82
C TRP A 46 4.45 0.16 -34.61
N LYS A 47 4.07 -0.53 -35.69
CA LYS A 47 2.73 -0.41 -36.26
C LYS A 47 1.99 -1.68 -35.84
N GLU A 48 0.77 -1.51 -35.35
CA GLU A 48 -0.21 -2.53 -34.93
C GLU A 48 -0.42 -2.71 -33.41
N SER A 49 -0.74 -1.61 -32.72
CA SER A 49 -1.89 -1.60 -31.81
C SER A 49 -2.48 -0.19 -31.80
N GLY A 50 -3.67 -0.02 -32.37
CA GLY A 50 -4.33 1.26 -32.59
C GLY A 50 -4.83 1.97 -31.33
N GLU A 51 -4.36 1.61 -30.13
CA GLU A 51 -4.65 2.33 -28.90
C GLU A 51 -3.49 3.27 -28.60
N LYS A 52 -3.71 4.58 -28.76
CA LYS A 52 -2.81 5.62 -28.26
C LYS A 52 -2.47 5.28 -26.80
N ILE A 53 -1.20 4.99 -26.52
CA ILE A 53 -0.67 5.01 -25.16
C ILE A 53 -1.04 6.38 -24.60
N LYS A 54 -2.00 6.46 -23.66
CA LYS A 54 -2.29 7.69 -22.92
C LYS A 54 -0.96 8.18 -22.38
N ASN A 55 -0.60 9.42 -22.71
CA ASN A 55 0.60 10.01 -22.12
C ASN A 55 0.42 9.96 -20.59
N VAL A 56 1.49 9.64 -19.86
CA VAL A 56 1.50 9.59 -18.38
C VAL A 56 0.79 10.80 -17.77
N HIS A 57 0.94 11.98 -18.38
CA HIS A 57 0.26 13.20 -17.98
C HIS A 57 -1.27 13.17 -18.10
N GLU A 58 -1.82 12.61 -19.19
CA GLU A 58 -3.26 12.47 -19.40
C GLU A 58 -3.85 11.44 -18.41
N ALA A 59 -3.14 10.34 -18.18
CA ALA A 59 -3.56 9.32 -17.23
C ALA A 59 -3.56 9.85 -15.78
N LEU A 60 -2.58 10.66 -15.41
CA LEU A 60 -2.55 11.35 -14.12
C LEU A 60 -3.69 12.37 -14.00
N ALA A 61 -3.95 13.17 -15.03
CA ALA A 61 -5.05 14.13 -15.02
C ALA A 61 -6.42 13.46 -14.79
N GLU A 62 -6.73 12.38 -15.53
CA GLU A 62 -7.97 11.62 -15.34
C GLU A 62 -8.09 10.99 -13.94
N LEU A 63 -6.96 10.59 -13.35
CA LEU A 63 -6.95 10.07 -11.98
C LEU A 63 -7.24 11.14 -10.95
N TYR A 64 -6.64 12.33 -11.11
CA TYR A 64 -6.92 13.45 -10.22
C TYR A 64 -8.36 13.97 -10.36
N GLU A 65 -8.95 13.91 -11.56
CA GLU A 65 -10.38 14.19 -11.74
C GLU A 65 -11.26 13.21 -10.96
N LYS A 66 -10.88 11.92 -10.93
CA LYS A 66 -11.58 10.89 -10.15
C LYS A 66 -11.30 10.96 -8.64
N ALA A 67 -10.10 11.38 -8.24
CA ALA A 67 -9.71 11.61 -6.85
C ALA A 67 -10.51 12.73 -6.16
N GLY A 68 -11.38 13.41 -6.91
CA GLY A 68 -12.24 14.48 -6.41
C GLY A 68 -13.74 14.15 -6.49
N GLU A 69 -14.14 12.94 -6.89
CA GLU A 69 -15.57 12.60 -6.90
C GLU A 69 -16.09 12.59 -5.45
N PRO A 70 -17.00 13.52 -5.11
CA PRO A 70 -17.40 13.70 -3.73
C PRO A 70 -18.13 12.46 -3.25
N LYS A 71 -17.64 11.87 -2.16
CA LYS A 71 -18.33 10.83 -1.39
C LYS A 71 -19.38 11.48 -0.49
N LYS A 72 -20.01 12.57 -0.95
CA LYS A 72 -20.69 13.59 -0.13
C LYS A 72 -21.81 13.05 0.74
N ASP A 73 -22.49 12.01 0.29
CA ASP A 73 -23.64 11.44 1.01
C ASP A 73 -23.24 10.31 1.99
N LEU A 74 -21.95 9.92 1.97
CA LEU A 74 -21.40 8.82 2.78
C LEU A 74 -20.33 9.32 3.76
N GLU A 75 -19.53 10.30 3.35
CA GLU A 75 -18.43 10.84 4.14
C GLU A 75 -18.95 11.74 5.26
N LEU A 76 -18.44 11.49 6.47
CA LEU A 76 -18.71 12.27 7.65
C LEU A 76 -17.73 13.43 7.74
N GLU A 77 -18.21 14.58 8.19
CA GLU A 77 -17.30 15.61 8.69
C GLU A 77 -16.55 15.03 9.89
N LYS A 78 -15.22 15.09 9.82
CA LYS A 78 -14.36 14.62 10.90
C LYS A 78 -14.66 15.44 12.15
N SER A 79 -14.81 14.78 13.29
CA SER A 79 -14.83 15.38 14.63
C SER A 79 -13.42 15.66 15.15
N ASP A 80 -13.29 16.40 16.24
CA ASP A 80 -11.99 16.59 16.91
C ASP A 80 -11.38 15.25 17.33
N ARG A 81 -12.23 14.33 17.83
CA ARG A 81 -11.82 12.99 18.19
C ARG A 81 -11.27 12.19 17.00
N ASP A 82 -11.86 12.36 15.81
CA ASP A 82 -11.34 11.72 14.59
C ASP A 82 -9.95 12.23 14.22
N ARG A 83 -9.70 13.52 14.42
CA ARG A 83 -8.36 14.11 14.19
C ARG A 83 -7.34 13.56 15.16
N GLU A 84 -7.70 13.42 16.45
CA GLU A 84 -6.83 12.80 17.45
C GLU A 84 -6.49 11.34 17.09
N ILE A 85 -7.48 10.56 16.66
CA ILE A 85 -7.27 9.16 16.23
C ILE A 85 -6.34 9.11 15.02
N ILE A 86 -6.59 9.94 14.01
CA ILE A 86 -5.77 10.00 12.80
C ILE A 86 -4.33 10.39 13.13
N GLU A 87 -4.13 11.38 14.02
CA GLU A 87 -2.80 11.80 14.47
C GLU A 87 -2.07 10.69 15.22
N LEU A 88 -2.74 10.02 16.18
CA LEU A 88 -2.18 8.89 16.91
C LEU A 88 -1.73 7.78 15.95
N VAL A 89 -2.60 7.40 15.02
CA VAL A 89 -2.34 6.36 14.02
C VAL A 89 -1.20 6.76 13.09
N ALA A 90 -1.18 8.01 12.61
CA ALA A 90 -0.13 8.50 11.72
C ALA A 90 1.24 8.50 12.39
N ASN A 91 1.30 8.98 13.64
CA ASN A 91 2.53 9.01 14.45
C ASN A 91 3.04 7.60 14.75
N ALA A 92 2.15 6.67 15.12
CA ALA A 92 2.53 5.27 15.34
C ALA A 92 3.06 4.61 14.06
N THR A 93 2.40 4.86 12.92
CA THR A 93 2.82 4.32 11.62
C THR A 93 4.20 4.84 11.24
N ASP A 94 4.44 6.15 11.36
CA ASP A 94 5.74 6.75 11.02
C ASP A 94 6.86 6.22 11.91
N ARG A 95 6.63 6.09 13.22
CA ARG A 95 7.57 5.47 14.15
C ARG A 95 7.95 4.04 13.72
N PHE A 96 6.97 3.20 13.40
CA PHE A 96 7.25 1.82 12.97
C PHE A 96 7.98 1.74 11.63
N LEU A 97 7.69 2.64 10.69
CA LEU A 97 8.41 2.72 9.42
C LEU A 97 9.87 3.15 9.64
N GLU A 98 10.11 4.11 10.55
CA GLU A 98 11.46 4.53 10.94
C GLU A 98 12.26 3.38 11.59
N GLU A 99 11.65 2.62 12.50
CA GLU A 99 12.26 1.41 13.09
C GLU A 99 12.66 0.36 12.05
N LEU A 100 11.92 0.28 10.93
CA LEU A 100 12.19 -0.62 9.81
C LEU A 100 13.11 0.01 8.75
N GLY A 101 13.75 1.14 9.07
CA GLY A 101 14.76 1.79 8.22
C GLY A 101 14.19 2.53 7.02
N ARG A 102 12.90 2.87 7.02
CA ARG A 102 12.31 3.68 5.95
C ARG A 102 12.66 5.16 6.13
N ASN A 103 13.71 5.58 5.44
CA ASN A 103 14.19 6.97 5.51
C ASN A 103 13.29 7.98 4.77
N LYS A 104 12.37 7.52 3.90
CA LYS A 104 11.47 8.37 3.14
C LYS A 104 10.11 8.47 3.84
N LYS A 105 9.81 9.64 4.41
CA LYS A 105 8.49 9.93 4.98
C LYS A 105 7.45 10.10 3.87
N VAL A 106 6.35 9.37 4.00
CA VAL A 106 5.18 9.42 3.11
C VAL A 106 4.07 10.08 3.91
N SER A 107 3.71 11.32 3.55
CA SER A 107 2.71 12.11 4.26
C SER A 107 1.33 11.98 3.61
N VAL A 108 0.41 11.25 4.25
CA VAL A 108 -1.01 11.15 3.83
C VAL A 108 -1.78 12.36 4.35
N PRO A 109 -2.30 13.23 3.47
CA PRO A 109 -3.07 14.41 3.87
C PRO A 109 -4.38 14.04 4.58
N LEU A 110 -4.85 14.90 5.48
CA LEU A 110 -6.09 14.66 6.22
C LEU A 110 -7.33 14.59 5.31
N ASP A 111 -7.34 15.35 4.22
CA ASP A 111 -8.38 15.37 3.19
C ASP A 111 -8.34 14.13 2.27
N HIS A 112 -7.31 13.29 2.39
CA HIS A 112 -7.21 12.00 1.71
C HIS A 112 -7.61 10.82 2.60
N ILE A 113 -7.91 11.06 3.88
CA ILE A 113 -8.41 10.04 4.82
C ILE A 113 -9.90 10.27 4.98
N HIS A 114 -10.73 9.45 4.37
CA HIS A 114 -12.18 9.62 4.36
C HIS A 114 -12.84 8.68 5.36
N TYR A 115 -13.52 9.26 6.36
CA TYR A 115 -14.33 8.51 7.30
C TYR A 115 -15.77 8.51 6.81
N LEU A 116 -16.29 7.33 6.48
CA LEU A 116 -17.64 7.14 5.99
C LEU A 116 -18.57 6.68 7.12
N LYS A 117 -19.88 6.89 6.99
CA LYS A 117 -20.87 6.25 7.87
C LYS A 117 -20.69 4.72 7.87
N GLU A 118 -21.04 4.03 8.94
CA GLU A 118 -20.94 2.57 9.01
C GLU A 118 -21.66 1.89 7.83
N GLY A 119 -20.97 0.99 7.12
CA GLY A 119 -21.44 0.38 5.87
C GLY A 119 -21.19 1.21 4.61
N GLY A 120 -20.65 2.43 4.75
CA GLY A 120 -20.40 3.38 3.67
C GLY A 120 -19.33 2.90 2.69
N VAL A 121 -18.26 2.26 3.16
CA VAL A 121 -17.23 1.64 2.30
C VAL A 121 -17.85 0.56 1.42
N LYS A 122 -18.67 -0.30 2.02
CA LYS A 122 -19.37 -1.35 1.29
C LYS A 122 -20.36 -0.77 0.27
N GLU A 123 -21.11 0.25 0.65
CA GLU A 123 -22.04 0.96 -0.24
C GLU A 123 -21.30 1.59 -1.43
N TYR A 124 -20.26 2.38 -1.15
CA TYR A 124 -19.43 3.06 -2.16
C TYR A 124 -18.77 2.09 -3.14
N THR A 125 -18.38 0.91 -2.67
CA THR A 125 -17.69 -0.10 -3.48
C THR A 125 -18.61 -1.17 -4.07
N HIS A 126 -19.93 -0.98 -3.95
CA HIS A 126 -20.96 -1.92 -4.39
C HIS A 126 -20.73 -3.36 -3.87
N GLY A 127 -20.37 -3.47 -2.59
CA GLY A 127 -20.18 -4.73 -1.90
C GLY A 127 -18.81 -5.39 -2.08
N ARG A 128 -17.87 -4.76 -2.80
CA ARG A 128 -16.54 -5.34 -3.04
C ARG A 128 -15.63 -5.30 -1.83
N LEU A 129 -15.72 -4.23 -1.03
CA LEU A 129 -14.90 -4.02 0.16
C LEU A 129 -15.79 -3.95 1.40
N GLY A 130 -15.19 -4.21 2.56
CA GLY A 130 -15.89 -4.28 3.84
C GLY A 130 -15.96 -2.94 4.54
N VAL A 131 -14.96 -2.67 5.37
CA VAL A 131 -14.92 -1.54 6.32
C VAL A 131 -13.75 -0.57 6.09
N GLY A 132 -12.82 -0.93 5.22
CA GLY A 132 -11.60 -0.19 4.95
C GLY A 132 -11.12 -0.40 3.51
N SER A 133 -10.44 0.60 2.95
CA SER A 133 -9.73 0.49 1.68
C SER A 133 -8.69 1.57 1.53
N HIS A 134 -7.53 1.19 1.02
CA HIS A 134 -6.54 2.10 0.46
C HIS A 134 -6.55 2.07 -1.08
N ALA A 135 -6.41 3.24 -1.70
CA ALA A 135 -6.27 3.40 -3.14
C ALA A 135 -4.89 3.99 -3.49
N SER A 136 -3.90 3.12 -3.75
CA SER A 136 -2.50 3.50 -3.95
C SER A 136 -2.22 4.52 -5.03
N VAL A 137 -3.07 4.55 -6.06
CA VAL A 137 -2.94 5.49 -7.17
C VAL A 137 -3.39 6.89 -6.79
N LEU A 138 -4.49 7.00 -6.02
CA LEU A 138 -5.06 8.27 -5.59
C LEU A 138 -4.42 8.76 -4.29
N GLY A 139 -3.76 7.84 -3.55
CA GLY A 139 -3.26 8.10 -2.21
C GLY A 139 -4.40 8.38 -1.22
N GLU A 140 -5.57 7.77 -1.45
CA GLU A 140 -6.77 7.91 -0.62
C GLU A 140 -6.96 6.70 0.28
N ILE A 141 -7.56 6.94 1.44
CA ILE A 141 -7.96 5.95 2.42
C ILE A 141 -9.46 6.14 2.69
N LEU A 142 -10.19 5.03 2.73
CA LEU A 142 -11.60 4.96 3.10
C LEU A 142 -11.72 4.07 4.33
N VAL A 143 -12.43 4.54 5.35
CA VAL A 143 -12.69 3.79 6.58
C VAL A 143 -14.12 4.05 7.03
N ASP A 144 -14.86 2.99 7.37
CA ASP A 144 -16.13 3.12 8.08
C ASP A 144 -15.87 3.61 9.51
N ARG A 145 -16.42 4.76 9.87
CA ARG A 145 -16.37 5.31 11.21
C ARG A 145 -17.30 4.51 12.14
N ARG A 146 -16.69 3.71 13.01
CA ARG A 146 -17.37 2.88 14.02
C ARG A 146 -17.05 3.42 15.42
N ASN A 147 -16.84 2.58 16.43
CA ASN A 147 -16.23 3.04 17.69
C ASN A 147 -14.76 3.45 17.48
N ASP A 148 -14.15 4.11 18.47
CA ASP A 148 -12.81 4.69 18.32
C ASP A 148 -11.76 3.60 18.08
N LEU A 149 -11.85 2.50 18.83
CA LEU A 149 -10.93 1.37 18.75
C LEU A 149 -10.93 0.72 17.36
N GLU A 150 -12.10 0.37 16.85
CA GLU A 150 -12.26 -0.24 15.52
C GLU A 150 -11.83 0.72 14.40
N THR A 151 -12.12 2.01 14.57
CA THR A 151 -11.73 3.04 13.61
C THR A 151 -10.21 3.22 13.60
N ALA A 152 -9.56 3.27 14.77
CA ALA A 152 -8.11 3.39 14.89
C ALA A 152 -7.39 2.19 14.26
N ILE A 153 -7.86 0.96 14.55
CA ILE A 153 -7.33 -0.29 13.99
C ILE A 153 -7.45 -0.29 12.46
N THR A 154 -8.63 0.02 11.93
CA THR A 154 -8.87 0.01 10.48
C THR A 154 -8.07 1.11 9.79
N THR A 155 -8.01 2.31 10.38
CA THR A 155 -7.21 3.42 9.86
C THR A 155 -5.73 3.06 9.83
N PHE A 156 -5.21 2.40 10.86
CA PHE A 156 -3.81 1.96 10.88
C PHE A 156 -3.53 0.96 9.76
N HIS A 157 -4.42 -0.04 9.57
CA HIS A 157 -4.26 -1.06 8.52
C HIS A 157 -4.15 -0.43 7.12
N GLU A 158 -5.08 0.48 6.79
CA GLU A 158 -5.06 1.15 5.48
C GLU A 158 -3.91 2.17 5.35
N LEU A 159 -3.57 2.87 6.43
CA LEU A 159 -2.45 3.82 6.44
C LEU A 159 -1.10 3.11 6.30
N TRP A 160 -0.98 1.90 6.85
CA TRP A 160 0.18 1.04 6.62
C TRP A 160 0.34 0.77 5.12
N HIS A 161 -0.70 0.27 4.45
CA HIS A 161 -0.68 0.05 2.99
C HIS A 161 -0.33 1.33 2.22
N ALA A 162 -0.85 2.49 2.64
CA ALA A 162 -0.56 3.77 2.00
C ALA A 162 0.90 4.21 2.15
N LYS A 163 1.52 3.92 3.29
CA LYS A 163 2.86 4.43 3.61
C LYS A 163 4.01 3.48 3.29
N VAL A 164 3.77 2.20 3.02
CA VAL A 164 4.82 1.25 2.60
C VAL A 164 5.28 1.46 1.15
N TYR A 165 6.13 0.57 0.60
CA TYR A 165 6.69 0.75 -0.73
C TYR A 165 5.60 0.62 -1.81
N THR A 166 5.45 1.65 -2.63
CA THR A 166 4.54 1.65 -3.78
C THR A 166 5.31 2.04 -5.04
N ALA A 167 5.09 1.30 -6.12
CA ALA A 167 5.55 1.65 -7.46
C ALA A 167 4.37 1.58 -8.42
N LEU A 168 4.23 2.58 -9.29
CA LEU A 168 3.12 2.67 -10.22
C LEU A 168 3.61 2.39 -11.65
N GLN A 169 2.68 1.99 -12.52
CA GLN A 169 2.93 1.72 -13.92
C GLN A 169 1.80 2.26 -14.78
N THR A 170 2.15 2.58 -16.02
CA THR A 170 1.17 2.57 -17.11
C THR A 170 1.17 1.15 -17.69
N THR A 171 0.01 0.49 -17.64
CA THR A 171 -0.15 -0.86 -18.19
C THR A 171 -0.03 -0.83 -19.71
N ILE A 172 0.14 -2.01 -20.32
CA ILE A 172 0.14 -2.12 -21.79
C ILE A 172 -1.16 -1.62 -22.45
N LYS A 173 -2.24 -1.52 -21.67
CA LYS A 173 -3.56 -0.99 -22.09
C LYS A 173 -3.70 0.53 -21.82
N GLY A 174 -2.59 1.22 -21.54
CA GLY A 174 -2.58 2.66 -21.25
C GLY A 174 -3.26 3.04 -19.93
N LYS A 175 -3.51 2.10 -19.02
CA LYS A 175 -4.15 2.38 -17.72
C LYS A 175 -3.08 2.60 -16.66
N PHE A 176 -3.26 3.61 -15.82
CA PHE A 176 -2.38 3.81 -14.69
C PHE A 176 -2.82 2.97 -13.49
N LYS A 177 -1.90 2.16 -12.97
CA LYS A 177 -2.14 1.18 -11.91
C LYS A 177 -0.91 1.02 -11.05
N ALA A 178 -1.04 0.37 -9.90
CA ALA A 178 0.14 -0.11 -9.20
C ALA A 178 0.87 -1.19 -10.02
N TYR A 179 2.19 -1.13 -9.98
CA TYR A 179 3.10 -2.23 -10.28
C TYR A 179 3.41 -3.01 -9.01
N ARG A 180 3.59 -2.28 -7.90
CA ARG A 180 3.79 -2.82 -6.57
C ARG A 180 3.08 -1.99 -5.51
N GLU A 181 2.56 -2.69 -4.50
CA GLU A 181 1.96 -2.12 -3.29
C GLU A 181 2.40 -2.99 -2.12
N GLY A 182 3.29 -2.47 -1.28
CA GLY A 182 3.96 -3.26 -0.26
C GLY A 182 4.59 -4.51 -0.88
N PHE A 183 4.10 -5.68 -0.50
CA PHE A 183 4.54 -6.97 -1.03
C PHE A 183 3.80 -7.42 -2.31
N SER A 184 2.63 -6.85 -2.57
CA SER A 184 1.82 -7.19 -3.75
C SER A 184 2.53 -6.80 -5.04
N ILE A 185 2.46 -7.67 -6.05
CA ILE A 185 3.03 -7.43 -7.39
C ILE A 185 1.93 -7.57 -8.43
N TYR A 186 1.85 -6.61 -9.36
CA TYR A 186 0.89 -6.61 -10.44
C TYR A 186 1.55 -6.90 -11.79
N SER A 187 0.83 -7.63 -12.65
CA SER A 187 1.20 -7.85 -14.05
C SER A 187 1.29 -6.54 -14.84
N ARG A 188 1.93 -6.59 -16.03
CA ARG A 188 2.05 -5.44 -16.94
C ARG A 188 0.71 -5.08 -17.60
N GLU A 189 -0.19 -6.05 -17.69
CA GLU A 189 -1.59 -5.90 -18.08
C GLU A 189 -2.41 -5.28 -16.94
N GLY A 190 -1.95 -5.46 -15.70
CA GLY A 190 -2.59 -5.00 -14.46
C GLY A 190 -3.85 -5.79 -14.10
N ASP A 191 -4.00 -7.02 -14.59
CA ASP A 191 -5.14 -7.91 -14.32
C ASP A 191 -4.82 -9.02 -13.32
N LYS A 192 -3.56 -9.47 -13.26
CA LYS A 192 -3.05 -10.41 -12.24
C LYS A 192 -2.35 -9.67 -11.10
N ARG A 193 -2.60 -10.14 -9.87
CA ARG A 193 -1.96 -9.72 -8.62
C ARG A 193 -1.38 -10.94 -7.91
N TRP A 194 -0.11 -10.88 -7.53
CA TRP A 194 0.58 -11.87 -6.72
C TRP A 194 0.89 -11.33 -5.33
N TYR A 195 1.05 -12.24 -4.36
CA TYR A 195 1.37 -11.98 -2.95
C TYR A 195 0.36 -11.11 -2.20
N TYR A 196 -0.89 -11.03 -2.67
CA TYR A 196 -1.94 -10.25 -2.01
C TYR A 196 -2.11 -10.65 -0.54
N TYR A 197 -2.31 -11.94 -0.27
CA TYR A 197 -2.51 -12.45 1.08
C TYR A 197 -1.31 -12.24 1.99
N LEU A 198 -0.09 -12.21 1.44
CA LEU A 198 1.13 -12.00 2.22
C LEU A 198 1.25 -10.52 2.60
N ASP A 199 0.91 -9.62 1.68
CA ASP A 199 0.87 -8.19 1.94
C ASP A 199 -0.16 -7.83 3.03
N GLU A 200 -1.36 -8.42 2.95
CA GLU A 200 -2.40 -8.30 3.99
C GLU A 200 -1.97 -8.93 5.32
N ALA A 201 -1.27 -10.08 5.30
CA ALA A 201 -0.74 -10.70 6.53
C ALA A 201 0.29 -9.81 7.22
N LEU A 202 1.17 -9.15 6.46
CA LEU A 202 2.16 -8.23 7.01
C LEU A 202 1.50 -6.95 7.55
N ALA A 203 0.48 -6.43 6.87
CA ALA A 203 -0.34 -5.33 7.38
C ALA A 203 -1.07 -5.72 8.67
N GLY A 204 -1.67 -6.91 8.72
CA GLY A 204 -2.29 -7.47 9.93
C GLY A 204 -1.28 -7.68 11.06
N TYR A 205 -0.05 -8.09 10.74
CA TYR A 205 1.02 -8.26 11.74
C TYR A 205 1.35 -6.93 12.40
N MET A 206 1.49 -5.88 11.59
CA MET A 206 1.76 -4.54 12.09
C MET A 206 0.54 -3.93 12.80
N THR A 207 -0.68 -4.26 12.38
CA THR A 207 -1.91 -3.85 13.05
C THR A 207 -2.02 -4.48 14.44
N LYS A 208 -1.69 -5.77 14.57
CA LYS A 208 -1.59 -6.42 15.88
C LYS A 208 -0.51 -5.78 16.76
N ARG A 209 0.63 -5.43 16.17
CA ARG A 209 1.71 -4.72 16.88
C ARG A 209 1.25 -3.33 17.35
N PHE A 210 0.55 -2.58 16.51
CA PHE A 210 -0.03 -1.28 16.84
C PHE A 210 -1.01 -1.39 18.01
N PHE A 211 -1.90 -2.38 17.96
CA PHE A 211 -2.84 -2.64 19.06
C PHE A 211 -2.10 -2.86 20.38
N ASN A 212 -1.15 -3.81 20.44
CA ASN A 212 -0.44 -4.17 21.66
C ASN A 212 0.49 -3.06 22.19
N GLU A 213 1.18 -2.34 21.30
CA GLU A 213 2.20 -1.36 21.71
C GLU A 213 1.65 0.05 21.91
N VAL A 214 0.51 0.38 21.31
CA VAL A 214 -0.07 1.73 21.34
C VAL A 214 -1.45 1.72 21.99
N LEU A 215 -2.42 1.02 21.39
CA LEU A 215 -3.82 1.13 21.83
C LEU A 215 -4.06 0.53 23.22
N GLU A 216 -3.47 -0.63 23.55
CA GLU A 216 -3.60 -1.23 24.89
C GLU A 216 -3.05 -0.34 26.02
N ARG A 217 -2.13 0.56 25.68
CA ARG A 217 -1.46 1.45 26.64
C ARG A 217 -2.08 2.83 26.71
N ASP A 218 -2.98 3.17 25.79
CA ASP A 218 -3.64 4.45 25.72
C ASP A 218 -4.93 4.41 26.55
N GLU A 219 -5.02 5.26 27.57
CA GLU A 219 -6.16 5.31 28.50
C GLU A 219 -7.49 5.57 27.78
N SER A 220 -7.48 6.29 26.65
CA SER A 220 -8.69 6.65 25.91
C SER A 220 -9.36 5.44 25.25
N PHE A 221 -8.65 4.33 25.05
CA PHE A 221 -9.19 3.11 24.45
C PHE A 221 -9.52 2.02 25.47
N LYS A 222 -9.08 2.12 26.74
CA LYS A 222 -9.23 1.05 27.74
C LYS A 222 -10.66 0.58 27.94
N LYS A 223 -11.61 1.53 27.97
CA LYS A 223 -13.02 1.22 28.15
C LYS A 223 -13.54 0.34 27.01
N GLU A 224 -13.29 0.75 25.75
CA GLU A 224 -13.72 -0.01 24.58
C GLU A 224 -13.04 -1.38 24.49
N ILE A 225 -11.76 -1.47 24.87
CA ILE A 225 -11.02 -2.74 24.94
C ILE A 225 -11.65 -3.69 25.96
N GLN A 226 -11.98 -3.20 27.16
CA GLN A 226 -12.60 -4.01 28.22
C GLN A 226 -14.03 -4.43 27.88
N GLU A 227 -14.78 -3.56 27.21
CA GLU A 227 -16.17 -3.80 26.81
C GLU A 227 -16.29 -4.67 25.55
N SER A 228 -15.18 -4.88 24.82
CA SER A 228 -15.16 -5.70 23.60
C SER A 228 -15.50 -7.17 23.91
N LYS A 229 -16.73 -7.57 23.58
CA LYS A 229 -17.21 -8.96 23.72
C LYS A 229 -16.63 -9.92 22.68
N LYS A 230 -16.04 -9.38 21.60
CA LYS A 230 -15.38 -10.14 20.55
C LYS A 230 -13.87 -10.03 20.73
N PRO A 231 -13.09 -11.06 20.36
CA PRO A 231 -11.66 -10.87 20.13
C PRO A 231 -11.50 -9.67 19.20
N ILE A 232 -10.67 -8.72 19.62
CA ILE A 232 -10.43 -7.51 18.85
C ILE A 232 -9.90 -7.94 17.49
N ASP A 233 -10.69 -7.68 16.45
CA ASP A 233 -10.37 -8.06 15.09
C ASP A 233 -9.28 -7.11 14.59
N THR A 234 -8.03 -7.47 14.89
CA THR A 234 -6.81 -6.82 14.38
C THR A 234 -6.54 -7.15 12.91
N THR A 235 -7.57 -7.67 12.22
CA THR A 235 -7.65 -8.11 10.82
C THR A 235 -6.86 -9.37 10.49
N ARG A 236 -7.41 -10.19 9.58
CA ARG A 236 -6.68 -11.24 8.83
C ARG A 236 -6.09 -12.39 9.66
N LEU A 237 -6.80 -12.86 10.68
CA LEU A 237 -6.33 -13.97 11.56
C LEU A 237 -5.84 -15.20 10.78
N ARG A 238 -6.50 -15.53 9.67
CA ARG A 238 -6.11 -16.64 8.82
C ARG A 238 -4.79 -16.35 8.11
N GLU A 239 -4.67 -15.22 7.43
CA GLU A 239 -3.46 -14.83 6.71
C GLU A 239 -2.27 -14.66 7.68
N LEU A 240 -2.51 -14.16 8.89
CA LEU A 240 -1.53 -14.12 9.98
C LEU A 240 -1.08 -15.50 10.45
N ALA A 241 -2.01 -16.45 10.58
CA ALA A 241 -1.68 -17.82 10.95
C ALA A 241 -0.86 -18.51 9.84
N ASP A 242 -1.25 -18.32 8.58
CA ASP A 242 -0.57 -18.87 7.42
C ASP A 242 0.84 -18.26 7.28
N PHE A 243 0.98 -16.94 7.45
CA PHE A 243 2.29 -16.26 7.49
C PHE A 243 3.15 -16.78 8.65
N SER A 244 2.58 -16.91 9.85
CA SER A 244 3.29 -17.40 11.04
C SER A 244 3.79 -18.84 10.88
N ARG A 245 2.98 -19.70 10.26
CA ARG A 245 3.37 -21.08 9.88
C ARG A 245 4.56 -21.04 8.92
N TRP A 246 4.50 -20.19 7.90
CA TRP A 246 5.57 -20.11 6.90
C TRP A 246 6.87 -19.56 7.46
N VAL A 247 6.81 -18.53 8.31
CA VAL A 247 7.96 -18.02 9.08
C VAL A 247 8.57 -19.14 9.92
N HIS A 248 7.75 -19.94 10.59
CA HIS A 248 8.25 -21.08 11.36
C HIS A 248 8.98 -22.09 10.48
N GLU A 249 8.41 -22.50 9.35
CA GLU A 249 9.05 -23.45 8.43
C GLU A 249 10.36 -22.93 7.83
N LEU A 250 10.37 -21.67 7.38
CA LEU A 250 11.56 -21.02 6.85
C LEU A 250 12.67 -20.97 7.90
N TRP A 251 12.32 -20.66 9.16
CA TRP A 251 13.26 -20.64 10.27
C TRP A 251 13.80 -22.03 10.58
N GLU A 252 12.94 -23.04 10.70
CA GLU A 252 13.34 -24.43 10.93
C GLU A 252 14.34 -24.94 9.90
N ARG A 253 14.12 -24.60 8.62
CA ARG A 253 14.97 -25.06 7.51
C ARG A 253 16.23 -24.22 7.30
N ASN A 254 16.37 -23.10 8.01
CA ASN A 254 17.51 -22.18 7.89
C ASN A 254 18.05 -21.74 9.26
N ARG A 255 18.01 -22.62 10.27
CA ARG A 255 18.49 -22.33 11.64
C ARG A 255 19.97 -21.97 11.70
N ASP A 256 20.75 -22.37 10.70
CA ASP A 256 22.15 -22.01 10.54
C ASP A 256 22.36 -20.53 10.18
N GLN A 257 21.37 -19.92 9.54
CA GLN A 257 21.41 -18.54 9.04
C GLN A 257 20.61 -17.56 9.91
N PHE A 258 19.59 -18.03 10.63
CA PHE A 258 18.69 -17.18 11.42
C PHE A 258 18.62 -17.62 12.88
N LYS A 259 18.83 -16.66 13.78
CA LYS A 259 18.80 -16.88 15.24
C LYS A 259 17.38 -17.00 15.78
N SER A 260 16.41 -16.38 15.11
CA SER A 260 15.01 -16.40 15.54
C SER A 260 14.04 -16.25 14.37
N LYS A 261 12.77 -16.56 14.63
CA LYS A 261 11.66 -16.29 13.70
C LYS A 261 11.51 -14.80 13.40
N ASP A 262 11.83 -13.93 14.36
CA ASP A 262 11.72 -12.48 14.20
C ASP A 262 12.67 -11.93 13.13
N GLU A 263 13.85 -12.55 12.95
CA GLU A 263 14.76 -12.15 11.86
C GLU A 263 14.14 -12.41 10.48
N ILE A 264 13.36 -13.49 10.36
CA ILE A 264 12.62 -13.79 9.13
C ILE A 264 11.45 -12.82 8.97
N VAL A 265 10.67 -12.55 10.02
CA VAL A 265 9.59 -11.54 9.97
C VAL A 265 10.15 -10.19 9.52
N LYS A 266 11.28 -9.74 10.10
CA LYS A 266 11.96 -8.50 9.70
C LYS A 266 12.36 -8.50 8.23
N LEU A 267 12.80 -9.63 7.70
CA LEU A 267 13.12 -9.75 6.26
C LEU A 267 11.88 -9.49 5.40
N PHE A 268 10.71 -10.03 5.76
CA PHE A 268 9.46 -9.80 5.04
C PHE A 268 8.94 -8.38 5.17
N LEU A 269 8.96 -7.83 6.39
CA LEU A 269 8.59 -6.44 6.66
C LEU A 269 9.49 -5.49 5.87
N ASP A 270 10.79 -5.77 5.78
CA ASP A 270 11.71 -5.01 4.95
C ASP A 270 11.35 -5.07 3.44
N GLY A 271 10.93 -6.25 2.97
CA GLY A 271 10.42 -6.42 1.60
C GLY A 271 9.18 -5.57 1.29
N GLN A 272 8.25 -5.49 2.25
CA GLN A 272 7.02 -4.70 2.15
C GLN A 272 7.31 -3.20 2.28
N VAL A 273 8.06 -2.81 3.32
CA VAL A 273 8.33 -1.42 3.67
C VAL A 273 9.31 -0.78 2.69
N ASN A 274 10.39 -1.46 2.30
CA ASN A 274 11.47 -0.85 1.52
C ASN A 274 11.58 -1.37 0.09
N GLY A 275 10.71 -2.30 -0.30
CA GLY A 275 10.74 -2.85 -1.65
C GLY A 275 11.75 -4.00 -1.85
N ARG A 276 12.46 -4.41 -0.80
CA ARG A 276 13.59 -5.36 -0.88
C ARG A 276 13.14 -6.84 -0.92
N ILE A 277 12.48 -7.25 -2.00
CA ILE A 277 11.94 -8.61 -2.15
C ILE A 277 13.02 -9.66 -2.53
N LEU A 278 14.11 -9.26 -3.19
CA LEU A 278 15.11 -10.20 -3.71
C LEU A 278 15.75 -11.11 -2.64
N PRO A 279 16.13 -10.62 -1.44
CA PRO A 279 16.61 -11.49 -0.36
C PRO A 279 15.62 -12.59 0.02
N ILE A 280 14.33 -12.27 0.04
CA ILE A 280 13.25 -13.22 0.35
C ILE A 280 13.13 -14.27 -0.75
N ALA A 281 13.11 -13.82 -2.01
CA ALA A 281 13.04 -14.73 -3.15
C ALA A 281 14.19 -15.74 -3.12
N ARG A 282 15.42 -15.28 -2.84
CA ARG A 282 16.60 -16.14 -2.70
C ARG A 282 16.48 -17.12 -1.54
N LEU A 283 16.01 -16.67 -0.38
CA LEU A 283 15.78 -17.54 0.78
C LEU A 283 14.77 -18.65 0.45
N VAL A 284 13.65 -18.27 -0.15
CA VAL A 284 12.58 -19.20 -0.53
C VAL A 284 13.08 -20.22 -1.57
N GLU A 285 13.76 -19.77 -2.61
CA GLU A 285 14.27 -20.67 -3.65
C GLU A 285 15.39 -21.58 -3.14
N LYS A 286 16.26 -21.10 -2.24
CA LYS A 286 17.25 -21.94 -1.56
C LYS A 286 16.60 -23.02 -0.70
N THR A 287 15.47 -22.70 -0.06
CA THR A 287 14.79 -23.59 0.89
C THR A 287 13.90 -24.63 0.22
N TYR A 288 13.18 -24.23 -0.84
CA TYR A 288 12.14 -25.06 -1.45
C TYR A 288 12.45 -25.48 -2.89
N GLY A 289 13.48 -24.91 -3.51
CA GLY A 289 13.85 -25.12 -4.91
C GLY A 289 13.50 -23.94 -5.82
N LYS A 290 14.05 -23.97 -7.04
CA LYS A 290 13.85 -22.92 -8.06
C LYS A 290 12.36 -22.70 -8.35
N GLU A 291 11.99 -21.46 -8.67
CA GLU A 291 10.63 -21.02 -9.05
C GLU A 291 9.58 -21.07 -7.93
N LYS A 292 9.91 -21.64 -6.76
CA LYS A 292 8.96 -21.74 -5.64
C LYS A 292 8.48 -20.40 -5.14
N PHE A 293 9.33 -19.38 -5.18
CA PHE A 293 8.93 -18.03 -4.84
C PHE A 293 7.73 -17.59 -5.70
N ARG A 294 7.79 -17.76 -7.03
CA ARG A 294 6.69 -17.38 -7.94
C ARG A 294 5.41 -18.17 -7.67
N GLN A 295 5.52 -19.46 -7.36
CA GLN A 295 4.37 -20.31 -7.05
C GLN A 295 3.61 -19.81 -5.82
N PHE A 296 4.34 -19.44 -4.75
CA PHE A 296 3.74 -18.86 -3.54
C PHE A 296 3.09 -17.49 -3.76
N GLY A 297 3.44 -16.80 -4.84
CA GLY A 297 2.80 -15.54 -5.20
C GLY A 297 1.32 -15.69 -5.56
N VAL A 298 0.85 -16.86 -5.99
CA VAL A 298 -0.57 -17.06 -6.36
C VAL A 298 -1.44 -17.37 -5.13
N GLY A 299 -0.81 -17.83 -4.05
CA GLY A 299 -1.41 -18.25 -2.80
C GLY A 299 -0.43 -19.14 -2.05
N PHE A 300 -0.49 -19.13 -0.72
CA PHE A 300 0.33 -19.95 0.18
C PHE A 300 -0.56 -20.75 1.13
#